data_AF-A0A923S930-F1
#
_entry.id   AF-A0A923S930-F1
#
_cell.length_a   1.000
_cell.length_b   1.000
_cell.length_c   1.000
_cell.angle_alpha   90.00
_cell.angle_beta   90.00
_cell.angle_gamma   90.00
#
_symmetry.space_group_name_H-M   'P 1'
#
loop_
_entity.id
_entity.type
_entity.pdbx_description
1 polymer ?
#
loop_
_entity_poly.entity_id
_entity_poly.type
_entity_poly.pdbx_seq_one_letter_code
_entity_poly.pdbx_strand_id
1 'polypeptide(L)'
;TQLKQQGSVDPDIFISRGNLLAERRRELKLQKERILRSEEDHTIQQTQDLLDVLESGPDWLDDFDEQLFSDMVEKIVVVDNETLRFRLLNGLEVTEKIERTQR
;
A
#
# COMPACT_ATOMS: atom_id res chain seq x y z
N THR A 1 11.18 -15.71 32.64
CA THR A 1 10.69 -16.30 33.92
C THR A 1 11.29 -15.64 35.17
N GLN A 2 11.85 -14.43 35.10
CA GLN A 2 12.62 -13.83 36.21
C GLN A 2 11.90 -12.77 37.06
N LEU A 3 10.59 -12.52 36.86
CA LEU A 3 9.83 -11.54 37.67
C LEU A 3 9.08 -12.14 38.88
N LYS A 4 9.06 -13.47 39.03
CA LYS A 4 8.47 -14.11 40.22
C LYS A 4 9.37 -14.10 41.46
N GLN A 5 10.66 -13.76 41.33
CA GLN A 5 11.64 -13.97 42.41
C GLN A 5 11.95 -12.72 43.26
N GLN A 6 11.33 -11.55 43.00
CA GLN A 6 11.65 -10.32 43.74
C GLN A 6 10.47 -9.63 44.43
N GLY A 7 9.33 -10.30 44.64
CA GLY A 7 8.28 -9.85 45.58
C GLY A 7 7.73 -8.43 45.40
N SER A 8 7.92 -7.80 44.23
CA SER A 8 7.67 -6.36 44.04
C SER A 8 6.50 -6.04 43.11
N VAL A 9 5.75 -7.06 42.65
CA VAL A 9 4.57 -6.87 41.81
C VAL A 9 3.48 -7.81 42.29
N ASP A 10 2.34 -7.23 42.67
CA ASP A 10 1.13 -7.98 43.01
C ASP A 10 0.73 -8.93 41.86
N PRO A 11 0.57 -10.24 42.12
CA PRO A 11 0.24 -11.23 41.09
C PRO A 11 -1.02 -10.89 40.29
N ASP A 12 -2.02 -10.28 40.91
CA ASP A 12 -3.28 -9.92 40.26
C ASP A 12 -3.09 -8.72 39.34
N ILE A 13 -2.21 -7.77 39.71
CA ILE A 13 -1.79 -6.67 38.83
C ILE A 13 -1.04 -7.19 37.61
N PHE A 14 -0.16 -8.19 37.79
CA PHE A 14 0.58 -8.77 36.67
C PHE A 14 -0.35 -9.51 35.70
N ILE A 15 -1.27 -10.31 36.22
CA ILE A 15 -2.25 -11.06 35.42
C ILE A 15 -3.19 -10.09 34.69
N SER A 16 -3.75 -9.10 35.37
CA SER A 16 -4.67 -8.12 34.78
C SER A 16 -4.01 -7.29 33.66
N ARG A 17 -2.76 -6.82 33.87
CA ARG A 17 -2.00 -6.13 32.81
C ARG A 17 -1.67 -7.06 31.64
N GLY A 18 -1.34 -8.32 31.92
CA GLY A 18 -1.11 -9.34 30.89
C GLY A 18 -2.35 -9.59 30.03
N ASN A 19 -3.52 -9.72 30.68
CA ASN A 19 -4.80 -9.92 30.01
C ASN A 19 -5.17 -8.70 29.16
N LEU A 20 -5.03 -7.48 29.70
CA LEU A 20 -5.29 -6.24 28.97
C LEU A 20 -4.43 -6.12 27.70
N LEU A 21 -3.14 -6.47 27.79
CA LEU A 21 -2.24 -6.46 26.63
C LEU A 21 -2.63 -7.53 25.60
N ALA A 22 -3.09 -8.70 26.05
CA ALA A 22 -3.56 -9.76 25.17
C ALA A 22 -4.86 -9.36 24.45
N GLU A 23 -5.79 -8.71 25.15
CA GLU A 23 -7.03 -8.16 24.58
C GLU A 23 -6.72 -7.07 23.55
N ARG A 24 -5.87 -6.11 23.89
CA ARG A 24 -5.46 -5.05 22.95
C ARG A 24 -4.78 -5.61 21.71
N ARG A 25 -3.96 -6.66 21.86
CA ARG A 25 -3.35 -7.36 20.72
C ARG A 25 -4.39 -8.02 19.84
N ARG A 26 -5.40 -8.66 20.44
CA ARG A 26 -6.51 -9.29 19.69
C ARG A 26 -7.30 -8.23 18.92
N GLU A 27 -7.63 -7.11 19.55
CA GLU A 27 -8.35 -6.00 18.93
C GLU A 27 -7.57 -5.42 17.74
N LEU A 28 -6.29 -5.10 17.94
CA LEU A 28 -5.43 -4.58 16.87
C LEU A 28 -5.29 -5.57 15.70
N LYS A 29 -5.23 -6.88 15.98
CA LYS A 29 -5.20 -7.90 14.94
C LYS A 29 -6.49 -7.89 14.11
N LEU A 30 -7.65 -7.83 14.76
CA LEU A 30 -8.95 -7.75 14.08
C LEU A 30 -9.10 -6.47 13.26
N GLN A 31 -8.64 -5.32 13.80
CA GLN A 31 -8.63 -4.07 13.06
C GLN A 31 -7.75 -4.16 11.81
N LYS A 32 -6.53 -4.70 11.94
CA LYS A 32 -5.64 -4.94 10.80
C LYS A 32 -6.31 -5.83 9.73
N GLU A 33 -6.93 -6.94 10.14
CA GLU A 33 -7.60 -7.84 9.20
C GLU A 33 -8.80 -7.19 8.47
N ARG A 34 -9.50 -6.25 9.12
CA ARG A 34 -10.58 -5.49 8.48
C ARG A 34 -10.03 -4.49 7.46
N ILE A 35 -8.96 -3.77 7.82
CA ILE A 35 -8.29 -2.82 6.92
C ILE A 35 -7.77 -3.56 5.69
N LEU A 36 -7.05 -4.68 5.88
CA LEU A 36 -6.49 -5.45 4.77
C LEU A 36 -7.56 -5.97 3.81
N ARG A 37 -8.70 -6.46 4.31
CA ARG A 37 -9.80 -6.88 3.44
C ARG A 37 -10.39 -5.72 2.66
N SER A 38 -10.58 -4.57 3.31
CA SER A 38 -11.07 -3.37 2.63
C SER A 38 -10.10 -2.88 1.55
N GLU A 39 -8.79 -2.90 1.82
CA GLU A 39 -7.76 -2.54 0.84
C GLU A 39 -7.72 -3.53 -0.34
N GLU A 40 -7.90 -4.82 -0.09
CA GLU A 40 -8.00 -5.84 -1.14
C GLU A 40 -9.21 -5.60 -2.05
N ASP A 41 -10.40 -5.36 -1.47
CA ASP A 41 -11.61 -5.04 -2.22
C ASP A 41 -11.41 -3.77 -3.09
N HIS A 42 -10.79 -2.73 -2.55
CA HIS A 42 -10.48 -1.51 -3.30
C HIS A 42 -9.45 -1.73 -4.42
N THR A 43 -8.40 -2.52 -4.16
CA THR A 43 -7.36 -2.80 -5.16
C THR A 43 -7.93 -3.57 -6.35
N ILE A 44 -8.85 -4.50 -6.11
CA ILE A 44 -9.56 -5.23 -7.16
C ILE A 44 -10.35 -4.26 -8.03
N GLN A 45 -11.15 -3.38 -7.42
CA GLN A 45 -11.94 -2.40 -8.17
C GLN A 45 -11.06 -1.47 -9.00
N GLN A 46 -10.00 -0.90 -8.41
CA GLN A 46 -9.09 -0.01 -9.13
C GLN A 46 -8.35 -0.73 -10.27
N THR A 47 -8.08 -2.03 -10.12
CA THR A 47 -7.49 -2.83 -11.20
C THR A 47 -8.49 -3.06 -12.33
N GLN A 48 -9.77 -3.27 -12.04
CA GLN A 48 -10.82 -3.36 -13.06
C GLN A 48 -10.98 -2.02 -13.80
N ASP A 49 -11.05 -0.91 -13.07
CA ASP A 49 -11.16 0.43 -13.66
C ASP A 49 -9.97 0.73 -14.59
N LEU A 50 -8.75 0.37 -14.17
CA LEU A 50 -7.54 0.53 -15.00
C LEU A 50 -7.57 -0.35 -16.26
N LEU A 51 -8.10 -1.57 -16.17
CA LEU A 51 -8.28 -2.44 -17.34
C LEU A 51 -9.31 -1.86 -18.31
N ASP A 52 -10.43 -1.32 -17.82
CA ASP A 52 -11.44 -0.67 -18.66
C ASP A 52 -10.87 0.52 -19.43
N VAL A 53 -10.01 1.32 -18.79
CA VAL A 53 -9.28 2.42 -19.44
C VAL A 53 -8.36 1.90 -20.54
N LEU A 54 -7.61 0.83 -20.28
CA LEU A 54 -6.71 0.21 -21.26
C LEU A 54 -7.46 -0.41 -22.44
N GLU A 55 -8.59 -1.08 -22.19
CA GLU A 55 -9.41 -1.72 -23.23
C GLU A 55 -10.19 -0.71 -24.09
N SER A 56 -10.57 0.43 -23.50
CA SER A 56 -11.24 1.53 -24.21
C SER A 56 -10.26 2.43 -24.96
N GLY A 57 -8.98 2.35 -24.62
CA GLY A 57 -7.91 3.13 -25.23
C GLY A 57 -7.55 2.66 -26.64
N PRO A 58 -6.78 3.46 -27.39
CA PRO A 58 -6.26 3.04 -28.67
C PRO A 58 -5.18 1.95 -28.50
N ASP A 59 -5.06 1.05 -29.49
CA ASP A 59 -4.02 0.01 -29.52
C ASP A 59 -2.58 0.58 -29.47
N TRP A 60 -2.42 1.83 -29.89
CA TRP A 60 -1.16 2.55 -29.94
C TRP A 60 -1.43 4.06 -29.78
N LEU A 61 -0.49 4.76 -29.14
CA LEU A 61 -0.54 6.20 -28.96
C LEU A 61 0.51 6.86 -29.87
N ASP A 62 0.03 7.67 -30.81
CA ASP A 62 0.87 8.53 -31.67
C ASP A 62 1.49 9.70 -30.91
N ASP A 63 0.69 10.26 -29.99
CA ASP A 63 1.01 11.45 -29.22
C ASP A 63 0.63 11.23 -27.76
N PHE A 64 1.14 12.09 -26.88
CA PHE A 64 0.78 12.08 -25.46
C PHE A 64 -0.69 12.50 -25.27
N ASP A 65 -1.45 11.68 -24.55
CA ASP A 65 -2.81 11.98 -24.11
C ASP A 65 -2.82 12.24 -22.61
N GLU A 66 -3.11 13.50 -22.23
CA GLU A 66 -3.12 13.94 -20.83
C GLU A 66 -4.24 13.29 -20.02
N GLN A 67 -5.41 13.06 -20.64
CA GLN A 67 -6.56 12.47 -19.97
C GLN A 67 -6.28 11.00 -19.70
N LEU A 68 -5.83 10.25 -20.71
CA LEU A 68 -5.46 8.84 -20.55
C LEU A 68 -4.35 8.67 -19.52
N PHE A 69 -3.34 9.56 -19.53
CA PHE A 69 -2.28 9.53 -18.53
C PHE A 69 -2.83 9.74 -17.11
N SER A 70 -3.73 10.72 -16.92
CA SER A 70 -4.34 11.03 -15.63
C SER A 70 -5.26 9.91 -15.13
N ASP A 71 -5.91 9.19 -16.05
CA ASP A 71 -6.77 8.04 -15.74
C ASP A 71 -5.96 6.77 -15.41
N MET A 72 -4.64 6.79 -15.58
CA MET A 72 -3.76 5.65 -15.28
C MET A 72 -2.79 5.91 -14.14
N VAL A 73 -2.19 7.09 -14.07
CA VAL A 73 -1.03 7.40 -13.21
C VAL A 73 -1.45 8.24 -11.99
N GLU A 74 -1.18 7.72 -10.79
CA GLU A 74 -1.37 8.43 -9.53
C GLU A 74 -0.27 9.48 -9.31
N LYS A 75 1.00 9.07 -9.49
CA LYS A 75 2.15 9.95 -9.31
C LYS A 75 3.41 9.40 -9.97
N ILE A 76 4.38 10.29 -10.15
CA ILE A 76 5.72 9.98 -10.64
C ILE A 76 6.73 10.26 -9.53
N VAL A 77 7.64 9.32 -9.30
CA VAL A 77 8.73 9.42 -8.35
C VAL A 77 10.05 9.42 -9.12
N VAL A 78 10.85 10.46 -8.92
CA VAL A 78 12.23 10.48 -9.44
C VAL A 78 13.08 9.58 -8.56
N VAL A 79 13.60 8.49 -9.12
CA VAL A 79 14.49 7.56 -8.41
C VAL A 79 15.93 8.07 -8.48
N ASP A 80 16.37 8.40 -9.70
CA ASP A 80 17.68 8.99 -9.97
C ASP A 80 17.65 9.75 -11.32
N ASN A 81 18.83 10.20 -11.79
CA ASN A 81 18.98 10.99 -13.02
C ASN A 81 18.74 10.21 -14.34
N GLU A 82 18.45 8.91 -14.24
CA GLU A 82 18.22 8.01 -15.38
C GLU A 82 16.93 7.19 -15.24
N THR A 83 16.26 7.26 -14.08
CA THR A 83 15.16 6.36 -13.73
C THR A 83 13.98 7.10 -13.08
N LEU A 84 12.79 6.86 -13.64
CA LEU A 84 11.51 7.28 -13.07
C LEU A 84 10.72 6.06 -12.60
N ARG A 85 9.91 6.25 -11.57
CA ARG A 85 8.91 5.27 -11.15
C ARG A 85 7.52 5.88 -11.20
N PHE A 86 6.66 5.28 -11.99
CA PHE A 86 5.25 5.62 -12.11
C PHE A 86 4.47 4.73 -11.15
N ARG A 87 3.66 5.33 -10.30
CA ARG A 87 2.66 4.61 -9.52
C ARG A 87 1.32 4.77 -10.20
N LEU A 88 0.69 3.66 -10.54
CA LEU A 88 -0.64 3.62 -11.16
C LEU A 88 -1.74 3.77 -10.10
N LEU A 89 -2.94 4.14 -10.53
CA LEU A 89 -4.09 4.35 -9.63
C LEU A 89 -4.49 3.09 -8.85
N ASN A 90 -4.18 1.89 -9.35
CA ASN A 90 -4.39 0.62 -8.65
C ASN A 90 -3.23 0.24 -7.69
N GLY A 91 -2.24 1.12 -7.52
CA GLY A 91 -1.10 0.91 -6.62
C GLY A 91 0.07 0.13 -7.21
N LEU A 92 0.00 -0.32 -8.47
CA LEU A 92 1.14 -0.92 -9.15
C LEU A 92 2.23 0.13 -9.42
N GLU A 93 3.49 -0.31 -9.40
CA GLU A 93 4.63 0.54 -9.70
C GLU A 93 5.35 0.05 -10.97
N VAL A 94 5.50 0.95 -11.95
CA VAL A 94 6.22 0.71 -13.20
C VAL A 94 7.48 1.57 -13.20
N THR A 95 8.62 0.99 -13.56
CA THR A 95 9.91 1.69 -13.57
C THR A 95 10.39 1.86 -15.00
N GLU A 96 10.64 3.11 -15.38
CA GLU A 96 11.03 3.48 -16.74
C GLU A 96 12.35 4.25 -16.74
N LYS A 97 13.12 4.09 -17.82
CA LYS A 97 14.36 4.84 -18.03
C LYS A 97 14.07 6.18 -18.71
N ILE A 98 14.82 7.20 -18.34
CA ILE A 98 14.77 8.50 -19.00
C ILE A 98 15.55 8.40 -20.31
N GLU A 99 14.84 8.42 -21.43
CA GLU A 99 15.49 8.54 -22.73
C GLU A 99 16.07 9.95 -22.90
N ARG A 100 17.40 10.01 -23.07
CA ARG A 100 18.09 11.28 -23.33
C ARG A 100 18.22 11.48 -24.82
N THR A 101 17.42 12.37 -25.39
CA THR A 101 17.70 12.91 -26.72
C THR A 101 18.85 13.93 -26.57
N GLN A 102 20.01 13.68 -27.21
CA GLN A 102 21.05 14.71 -27.31
C GLN A 102 20.46 15.91 -28.05
N ARG A 103 20.43 17.06 -27.38
CA ARG A 103 20.00 18.35 -27.95
C ARG A 103 21.18 19.08 -28.56
#